data_AF-A0A4Q1SLL0-F1
#
_entry.id   AF-A0A4Q1SLL0-F1
#
_cell.length_a   1.000
_cell.length_b   1.000
_cell.length_c   1.000
_cell.angle_alpha   90.00
_cell.angle_beta   90.00
_cell.angle_gamma   90.00
#
_symmetry.space_group_name_H-M   'P 1'
#
loop_
_entity.id
_entity.type
_entity.pdbx_description
1 polymer ?
#
loop_
_entity_poly.entity_id
_entity_poly.type
_entity_poly.pdbx_seq_one_letter_code
_entity_poly.pdbx_strand_id
1 'polypeptide(L)'
;MIVAGLSAWIVGLLLVRPRLYKASGADRVLLLGPVFEAVALAMFAAEHFFAARDLMGIVPHWLPAPLFWTYFVGIALLAAAISFVAWRQVHLSAPLLALLFLLIVITIDLPNLPQHIPLHLRDRLFWTLTVRETAFACGALVLAGSVLPRESRAGIALVRTGRAIIAAICIFYAVQHFLFPQFVPGVPLEKLTPSWVPWPHVLACLIGASLLFCGVGLLIPRAVRIAAASTGAVLVLLTLFFYVPIFVTEMHTPLALEGMNYVGDTLLFAATVLLAGLGTENPASST
;
A
#
# COMPACT_ATOMS: atom_id res chain seq x y z
N MET A 1 -13.25 7.28 8.74
CA MET A 1 -12.30 6.44 7.97
C MET A 1 -12.94 5.13 7.50
N ILE A 2 -13.44 4.26 8.39
CA ILE A 2 -14.08 2.97 8.01
C ILE A 2 -15.19 3.12 6.96
N VAL A 3 -16.11 4.06 7.17
CA VAL A 3 -17.23 4.30 6.24
C VAL A 3 -16.73 4.65 4.84
N ALA A 4 -15.67 5.46 4.74
CA ALA A 4 -15.07 5.81 3.45
C ALA A 4 -14.45 4.57 2.77
N GLY A 5 -13.69 3.77 3.54
CA GLY A 5 -13.10 2.52 3.05
C GLY A 5 -14.14 1.50 2.60
N LEU A 6 -15.17 1.23 3.40
CA LEU A 6 -16.27 0.31 3.06
C LEU A 6 -17.04 0.80 1.82
N SER A 7 -17.30 2.11 1.71
CA SER A 7 -17.97 2.68 0.55
C SER A 7 -17.14 2.47 -0.72
N ALA A 8 -15.84 2.79 -0.67
CA ALA A 8 -14.91 2.55 -1.77
C ALA A 8 -14.83 1.06 -2.13
N TRP A 9 -14.86 0.17 -1.14
CA TRP A 9 -14.80 -1.28 -1.35
C TRP A 9 -16.04 -1.80 -2.05
N ILE A 10 -17.23 -1.43 -1.57
CA ILE A 10 -18.51 -1.84 -2.17
C ILE A 10 -18.60 -1.33 -3.61
N VAL A 11 -18.35 -0.03 -3.84
CA VAL A 11 -18.42 0.55 -5.19
C VAL A 11 -17.36 -0.06 -6.10
N GLY A 12 -16.12 -0.22 -5.63
CA GLY A 12 -15.05 -0.86 -6.38
C GLY A 12 -15.37 -2.29 -6.80
N LEU A 13 -15.91 -3.10 -5.88
CA LEU A 13 -16.37 -4.45 -6.21
C LEU A 13 -17.51 -4.44 -7.23
N LEU A 14 -18.46 -3.52 -7.14
CA LEU A 14 -19.56 -3.40 -8.11
C LEU A 14 -19.03 -3.06 -9.52
N LEU A 15 -18.09 -2.13 -9.62
CA LEU A 15 -17.56 -1.65 -10.91
C LEU A 15 -16.56 -2.61 -11.55
N VAL A 16 -15.79 -3.37 -10.76
CA VAL A 16 -14.82 -4.35 -11.28
C VAL A 16 -15.45 -5.69 -11.67
N ARG A 17 -16.66 -6.00 -11.18
CA ARG A 17 -17.39 -7.26 -11.44
C ARG A 17 -17.35 -7.74 -12.90
N PRO A 18 -17.66 -6.92 -13.91
CA PRO A 18 -17.63 -7.36 -15.31
C PRO A 18 -16.26 -7.87 -15.77
N ARG A 19 -15.17 -7.27 -15.25
CA ARG A 19 -13.80 -7.69 -15.55
C ARG A 19 -13.44 -8.98 -14.80
N LEU A 20 -13.89 -9.12 -13.55
CA LEU A 20 -13.67 -10.34 -12.78
C LEU A 20 -14.33 -11.57 -13.41
N TYR A 21 -15.54 -11.43 -13.97
CA TYR A 21 -16.23 -12.53 -14.66
C TYR A 21 -15.46 -13.03 -15.89
N LYS A 22 -14.78 -12.12 -16.61
CA LYS A 22 -13.97 -12.46 -17.79
C LYS A 22 -12.58 -12.99 -17.44
N ALA A 23 -12.07 -12.67 -16.25
CA ALA A 23 -10.75 -13.10 -15.80
C ALA A 23 -10.77 -14.53 -15.23
N SER A 24 -9.60 -15.16 -15.20
CA SER A 24 -9.39 -16.51 -14.64
C SER A 24 -8.07 -16.60 -13.86
N GLY A 25 -8.01 -17.51 -12.89
CA GLY A 25 -6.79 -17.75 -12.11
C GLY A 25 -6.28 -16.51 -11.37
N ALA A 26 -4.97 -16.27 -11.43
CA ALA A 26 -4.31 -15.14 -10.77
C ALA A 26 -4.90 -13.77 -11.16
N ASP A 27 -5.42 -13.64 -12.38
CA ASP A 27 -5.90 -12.36 -12.91
C ASP A 27 -7.10 -11.81 -12.16
N ARG A 28 -7.96 -12.70 -11.63
CA ARG A 28 -9.08 -12.27 -10.80
C ARG A 28 -8.59 -11.52 -9.56
N VAL A 29 -7.48 -11.98 -8.97
CA VAL A 29 -6.93 -11.38 -7.76
C VAL A 29 -6.18 -10.09 -8.10
N LEU A 30 -5.38 -10.08 -9.17
CA LEU A 30 -4.64 -8.89 -9.60
C LEU A 30 -5.56 -7.72 -9.97
N LEU A 31 -6.72 -8.00 -10.57
CA LEU A 31 -7.74 -6.99 -10.89
C LEU A 31 -8.32 -6.29 -9.65
N LEU A 32 -8.17 -6.85 -8.46
CA LEU A 32 -8.60 -6.21 -7.21
C LEU A 32 -7.55 -5.22 -6.68
N GLY A 33 -6.32 -5.19 -7.21
CA GLY A 33 -5.26 -4.27 -6.78
C GLY A 33 -5.72 -2.81 -6.74
N PRO A 34 -6.21 -2.23 -7.85
CA PRO A 34 -6.70 -0.85 -7.87
C PRO A 34 -7.88 -0.59 -6.92
N VAL A 35 -8.72 -1.61 -6.67
CA VAL A 35 -9.84 -1.51 -5.73
C VAL A 35 -9.32 -1.39 -4.30
N PHE A 36 -8.39 -2.26 -3.89
CA PHE A 36 -7.82 -2.22 -2.54
C PHE A 36 -6.95 -0.98 -2.32
N GLU A 37 -6.24 -0.51 -3.34
CA GLU A 37 -5.50 0.76 -3.30
C GLU A 37 -6.47 1.91 -3.02
N ALA A 38 -7.57 1.99 -3.77
CA ALA A 38 -8.58 3.02 -3.56
C ALA A 38 -9.25 2.97 -2.18
N VAL A 39 -9.47 1.77 -1.62
CA VAL A 39 -10.01 1.61 -0.26
C VAL A 39 -9.07 2.23 0.76
N ALA A 40 -7.77 1.90 0.70
CA ALA A 40 -6.79 2.45 1.62
C ALA A 40 -6.64 3.98 1.43
N LEU A 41 -6.58 4.46 0.18
CA LEU A 41 -6.52 5.90 -0.12
C LEU A 41 -7.75 6.65 0.40
N ALA A 42 -8.95 6.08 0.31
CA ALA A 42 -10.17 6.68 0.86
C ALA A 42 -10.14 6.72 2.40
N MET A 43 -9.53 5.73 3.05
CA MET A 43 -9.32 5.73 4.50
C MET A 43 -8.36 6.85 4.92
N PHE A 44 -7.20 6.96 4.27
CA PHE A 44 -6.21 8.02 4.56
C PHE A 44 -6.71 9.41 4.20
N ALA A 45 -7.48 9.56 3.10
CA ALA A 45 -8.13 10.82 2.77
C ALA A 45 -9.07 11.27 3.89
N ALA A 46 -9.87 10.34 4.44
CA ALA A 46 -10.73 10.65 5.57
C ALA A 46 -9.90 11.05 6.82
N GLU A 47 -8.75 10.41 7.07
CA GLU A 47 -7.83 10.83 8.14
C GLU A 47 -7.39 12.29 7.97
N HIS A 48 -6.96 12.66 6.76
CA HIS A 48 -6.52 14.01 6.44
C HIS A 48 -7.62 15.06 6.64
N PHE A 49 -8.90 14.67 6.58
CA PHE A 49 -10.02 15.57 6.85
C PHE A 49 -10.41 15.64 8.33
N PHE A 50 -10.41 14.50 9.02
CA PHE A 50 -10.91 14.43 10.40
C PHE A 50 -9.82 14.62 11.47
N ALA A 51 -8.57 14.26 11.17
CA ALA A 51 -7.41 14.40 12.04
C ALA A 51 -6.41 15.45 11.50
N ALA A 52 -6.89 16.40 10.68
CA ALA A 52 -6.05 17.38 10.00
C ALA A 52 -5.12 18.17 10.95
N ARG A 53 -5.63 18.51 12.14
CA ARG A 53 -4.89 19.25 13.17
C ARG A 53 -3.79 18.43 13.85
N ASP A 54 -3.94 17.12 13.90
CA ASP A 54 -2.91 16.23 14.44
C ASP A 54 -1.84 15.98 13.37
N LEU A 55 -2.26 15.80 12.12
CA LEU A 55 -1.37 15.55 10.98
C LEU A 55 -0.57 16.78 10.53
N MET A 56 -1.07 18.00 10.74
CA MET A 56 -0.37 19.21 10.30
C MET A 56 1.02 19.39 10.94
N GLY A 57 1.28 18.74 12.08
CA GLY A 57 2.61 18.72 12.72
C GLY A 57 3.67 17.94 11.94
N ILE A 58 3.25 17.07 11.01
CA ILE A 58 4.15 16.29 10.13
C ILE A 58 4.67 17.16 8.98
N VAL A 59 3.91 18.20 8.60
CA VAL A 59 4.27 19.09 7.49
C VAL A 59 5.58 19.82 7.85
N PRO A 60 6.59 19.85 6.97
CA PRO A 60 7.88 20.45 7.28
C PRO A 60 7.75 21.94 7.66
N HIS A 61 8.48 22.37 8.69
CA HIS A 61 8.37 23.73 9.24
C HIS A 61 8.68 24.86 8.25
N TRP A 62 9.44 24.58 7.20
CA TRP A 62 9.75 25.55 6.13
C TRP A 62 8.58 25.76 5.14
N LEU A 63 7.58 24.88 5.15
CA LEU A 63 6.41 24.96 4.28
C LEU A 63 5.30 25.75 5.00
N PRO A 64 4.88 26.91 4.47
CA PRO A 64 3.85 27.73 5.12
C PRO A 64 2.48 27.07 5.02
N ALA A 65 1.57 27.51 5.90
CA ALA A 65 0.18 27.04 5.96
C ALA A 65 0.05 25.50 6.06
N PRO A 66 0.62 24.86 7.09
CA PRO A 66 0.66 23.39 7.20
C PRO A 66 -0.72 22.74 7.10
N LEU A 67 -1.77 23.38 7.64
CA LEU A 67 -3.14 22.88 7.56
C LEU A 67 -3.67 22.83 6.11
N PHE A 68 -3.29 23.78 5.25
CA PHE A 68 -3.66 23.76 3.83
C PHE A 68 -3.11 22.50 3.15
N TRP A 69 -1.84 22.17 3.40
CA TRP A 69 -1.19 21.00 2.81
C TRP A 69 -1.81 19.70 3.29
N THR A 70 -2.15 19.59 4.57
CA THR A 70 -2.87 18.43 5.09
C THR A 70 -4.20 18.21 4.37
N TYR A 71 -5.02 19.26 4.19
CA TYR A 71 -6.26 19.13 3.43
C TYR A 71 -6.03 18.85 1.94
N PHE A 72 -5.04 19.49 1.32
CA PHE A 72 -4.68 19.29 -0.09
C PHE A 72 -4.30 17.83 -0.37
N VAL A 73 -3.46 17.23 0.48
CA VAL A 73 -3.09 15.81 0.38
C VAL A 73 -4.33 14.93 0.52
N GLY A 74 -5.21 15.21 1.50
CA GLY A 74 -6.48 14.49 1.64
C GLY A 74 -7.35 14.52 0.39
N ILE A 75 -7.46 15.69 -0.27
CA ILE A 75 -8.19 15.84 -1.53
C ILE A 75 -7.53 15.04 -2.66
N ALA A 76 -6.19 15.09 -2.76
CA ALA A 76 -5.45 14.36 -3.78
C ALA A 76 -5.62 12.83 -3.64
N LEU A 77 -5.53 12.32 -2.41
CA LEU A 77 -5.76 10.90 -2.09
C LEU A 77 -7.20 10.48 -2.44
N LEU A 78 -8.20 11.29 -2.08
CA LEU A 78 -9.60 11.01 -2.42
C LEU A 78 -9.84 11.03 -3.94
N ALA A 79 -9.26 11.99 -4.65
CA ALA A 79 -9.37 12.08 -6.11
C ALA A 79 -8.74 10.85 -6.80
N ALA A 80 -7.60 10.37 -6.31
CA ALA A 80 -6.98 9.14 -6.78
C ALA A 80 -7.85 7.91 -6.49
N ALA A 81 -8.40 7.79 -5.27
CA ALA A 81 -9.31 6.70 -4.91
C ALA A 81 -10.54 6.63 -5.84
N ILE A 82 -11.19 7.77 -6.10
CA ILE A 82 -12.35 7.87 -7.00
C ILE A 82 -11.94 7.50 -8.44
N SER A 83 -10.80 8.00 -8.91
CA SER A 83 -10.25 7.71 -10.24
C SER A 83 -10.02 6.21 -10.45
N PHE A 84 -9.46 5.52 -9.46
CA PHE A 84 -9.14 4.09 -9.55
C PHE A 84 -10.39 3.21 -9.48
N VAL A 85 -11.35 3.54 -8.61
CA VAL A 85 -12.64 2.84 -8.51
C VAL A 85 -13.48 3.03 -9.78
N ALA A 86 -13.60 4.26 -10.26
CA ALA A 86 -14.36 4.59 -11.48
C ALA A 86 -13.61 4.23 -12.77
N TRP A 87 -12.34 3.83 -12.67
CA TRP A 87 -11.42 3.63 -13.79
C TRP A 87 -11.40 4.81 -14.76
N ARG A 88 -11.42 6.04 -14.23
CA ARG A 88 -11.54 7.29 -14.98
C ARG A 88 -10.37 8.20 -14.65
N GLN A 89 -9.60 8.61 -15.67
CA GLN A 89 -8.37 9.41 -15.50
C GLN A 89 -7.21 8.70 -14.78
N VAL A 90 -7.18 7.36 -14.75
CA VAL A 90 -6.08 6.58 -14.13
C VAL A 90 -4.70 6.99 -14.69
N HIS A 91 -4.61 7.28 -15.99
CA HIS A 91 -3.38 7.73 -16.66
C HIS A 91 -2.83 9.07 -16.13
N LEU A 92 -3.66 9.89 -15.48
CA LEU A 92 -3.24 11.12 -14.79
C LEU A 92 -3.10 10.90 -13.29
N SER A 93 -4.08 10.25 -12.66
CA SER A 93 -4.12 10.07 -11.20
C SER A 93 -2.99 9.19 -10.68
N ALA A 94 -2.65 8.10 -11.38
CA ALA A 94 -1.61 7.18 -10.95
C ALA A 94 -0.20 7.82 -10.93
N PRO A 95 0.28 8.51 -11.99
CA PRO A 95 1.57 9.19 -11.92
C PRO A 95 1.58 10.37 -10.93
N LEU A 96 0.47 11.10 -10.76
CA LEU A 96 0.37 12.16 -9.75
C LEU A 96 0.43 11.62 -8.32
N LEU A 97 -0.22 10.48 -8.06
CA LEU A 97 -0.14 9.79 -6.77
C LEU A 97 1.28 9.28 -6.50
N ALA A 98 1.94 8.70 -7.51
CA ALA A 98 3.34 8.30 -7.39
C ALA A 98 4.25 9.48 -7.05
N LEU A 99 4.07 10.61 -7.75
CA LEU A 99 4.81 11.84 -7.47
C LEU A 99 4.56 12.34 -6.05
N LEU A 100 3.29 12.34 -5.61
CA LEU A 100 2.91 12.76 -4.26
C LEU A 100 3.65 11.93 -3.19
N PHE A 101 3.64 10.60 -3.28
CA PHE A 101 4.35 9.74 -2.33
C PHE A 101 5.88 9.96 -2.38
N LEU A 102 6.48 10.14 -3.56
CA LEU A 102 7.91 10.45 -3.66
C LEU A 102 8.26 11.81 -3.04
N LEU A 103 7.38 12.81 -3.18
CA LEU A 103 7.57 14.09 -2.51
C LEU A 103 7.49 13.94 -0.99
N ILE A 104 6.57 13.12 -0.46
CA ILE A 104 6.50 12.78 0.97
C ILE A 104 7.80 12.12 1.42
N VAL A 105 8.31 11.13 0.68
CA VAL A 105 9.60 10.49 0.98
C VAL A 105 10.73 11.51 1.11
N ILE A 106 10.86 12.41 0.13
CA ILE A 106 11.98 13.36 0.08
C ILE A 106 11.85 14.46 1.14
N THR A 107 10.63 14.94 1.39
CA THR A 107 10.40 16.13 2.22
C THR A 107 10.07 15.81 3.67
N ILE A 108 9.54 14.63 3.96
CA ILE A 108 9.07 14.21 5.29
C ILE A 108 9.86 13.01 5.78
N ASP A 109 9.91 11.89 5.05
CA ASP A 109 10.49 10.65 5.60
C ASP A 109 12.01 10.72 5.75
N LEU A 110 12.73 11.15 4.71
CA LEU A 110 14.19 11.24 4.75
C LEU A 110 14.72 12.27 5.78
N PRO A 111 14.11 13.46 5.94
CA PRO A 111 14.58 14.43 6.95
C PRO A 111 14.20 14.06 8.40
N ASN A 112 13.10 13.32 8.62
CA ASN A 112 12.59 13.04 9.96
C ASN A 112 13.19 11.76 10.57
N LEU A 113 14.35 11.88 11.21
CA LEU A 113 14.94 10.81 12.02
C LEU A 113 14.36 10.80 13.45
N PRO A 114 13.67 9.74 13.92
CA PRO A 114 13.05 9.74 15.24
C PRO A 114 14.09 9.75 16.39
N GLN A 115 14.35 10.91 17.01
CA GLN A 115 15.42 11.12 18.02
C GLN A 115 15.23 10.38 19.35
N HIS A 116 14.05 9.80 19.60
CA HIS A 116 13.65 9.21 20.88
C HIS A 116 13.76 7.68 20.94
N ILE A 117 14.14 7.01 19.85
CA ILE A 117 14.19 5.54 19.74
C ILE A 117 15.65 5.03 19.91
N PRO A 118 15.90 3.90 20.59
CA PRO A 118 17.22 3.30 20.68
C PRO A 118 17.87 3.11 19.30
N LEU A 119 19.18 3.40 19.18
CA LEU A 119 19.89 3.54 17.91
C LEU A 119 19.65 2.38 16.91
N HIS A 120 19.65 1.14 17.39
CA HIS A 120 19.47 -0.07 16.56
C HIS A 120 18.03 -0.27 16.05
N LEU A 121 17.03 0.16 16.80
CA LEU A 121 15.61 0.15 16.39
C LEU A 121 15.28 1.36 15.51
N ARG A 122 15.98 2.47 15.71
CA ARG A 122 15.82 3.73 14.98
C ARG A 122 16.15 3.56 13.50
N ASP A 123 17.30 2.98 13.18
CA ASP A 123 17.73 2.77 11.81
C ASP A 123 16.74 1.85 11.07
N ARG A 124 16.25 0.82 11.76
CA ARG A 124 15.25 -0.12 11.23
C ARG A 124 13.94 0.57 10.83
N LEU A 125 13.35 1.35 11.75
CA LEU A 125 12.06 1.99 11.54
C LEU A 125 12.15 3.12 10.52
N PHE A 126 13.24 3.90 10.54
CA PHE A 126 13.51 4.93 9.54
C PHE A 126 13.49 4.35 8.12
N TRP A 127 14.25 3.26 7.90
CA TRP A 127 14.27 2.61 6.59
C TRP A 127 12.93 1.98 6.25
N THR A 128 12.23 1.38 7.23
CA THR A 128 10.91 0.78 7.00
C THR A 128 9.88 1.79 6.53
N LEU A 129 9.80 2.96 7.18
CA LEU A 129 8.87 4.04 6.81
C LEU A 129 9.22 4.61 5.44
N THR A 130 10.51 4.90 5.20
CA THR A 130 10.98 5.44 3.91
C THR A 130 10.63 4.50 2.75
N VAL A 131 10.91 3.20 2.91
CA VAL A 131 10.60 2.23 1.85
C VAL A 131 9.11 1.91 1.75
N ARG A 132 8.31 2.13 2.81
CA ARG A 132 6.84 1.99 2.77
C ARG A 132 6.24 2.95 1.74
N GLU A 133 6.48 4.25 1.90
CA GLU A 133 5.96 5.27 0.99
C GLU A 133 6.54 5.09 -0.44
N THR A 134 7.81 4.68 -0.52
CA THR A 134 8.44 4.34 -1.82
C THR A 134 7.74 3.15 -2.49
N ALA A 135 7.31 2.14 -1.73
CA ALA A 135 6.55 1.02 -2.27
C ALA A 135 5.20 1.49 -2.83
N PHE A 136 4.47 2.33 -2.09
CA PHE A 136 3.18 2.87 -2.52
C PHE A 136 3.33 3.71 -3.80
N ALA A 137 4.37 4.54 -3.87
CA ALA A 137 4.73 5.26 -5.11
C ALA A 137 4.95 4.29 -6.27
N CYS A 138 5.70 3.20 -6.04
CA CYS A 138 5.98 2.19 -7.07
C CYS A 138 4.72 1.43 -7.51
N GLY A 139 3.78 1.14 -6.61
CA GLY A 139 2.48 0.55 -6.95
C GLY A 139 1.72 1.44 -7.93
N ALA A 140 1.65 2.73 -7.63
CA ALA A 140 1.04 3.73 -8.49
C ALA A 140 1.80 3.89 -9.83
N LEU A 141 3.14 3.79 -9.85
CA LEU A 141 3.92 3.77 -11.11
C LEU A 141 3.60 2.55 -11.97
N VAL A 142 3.45 1.36 -11.37
CA VAL A 142 3.06 0.15 -12.10
C VAL A 142 1.66 0.31 -12.68
N LEU A 143 0.71 0.86 -11.92
CA LEU A 143 -0.64 1.17 -12.41
C LEU A 143 -0.62 2.21 -13.54
N ALA A 144 0.19 3.25 -13.42
CA ALA A 144 0.36 4.26 -14.47
C ALA A 144 0.91 3.64 -15.76
N GLY A 145 1.88 2.73 -15.63
CA GLY A 145 2.44 2.02 -16.77
C GLY A 145 1.49 0.99 -17.39
N SER A 146 0.62 0.35 -16.60
CA SER A 146 -0.28 -0.70 -17.09
C SER A 146 -1.38 -0.17 -18.01
N VAL A 147 -1.82 1.07 -17.80
CA VAL A 147 -2.86 1.74 -18.61
C VAL A 147 -2.33 2.40 -19.89
N LEU A 148 -1.01 2.44 -20.08
CA LEU A 148 -0.40 2.91 -21.31
C LEU A 148 -0.43 1.82 -22.41
N PRO A 149 -0.36 2.19 -23.70
CA PRO A 149 -0.32 1.21 -24.79
C PRO A 149 0.79 0.18 -24.61
N ARG A 150 0.55 -1.09 -24.99
CA ARG A 150 1.52 -2.21 -24.82
C ARG A 150 2.93 -1.89 -25.29
N GLU A 151 3.04 -1.19 -26.41
CA GLU A 151 4.30 -0.88 -27.09
C GLU A 151 4.98 0.38 -26.53
N SER A 152 4.33 1.07 -25.59
CA SER A 152 4.88 2.26 -24.95
C SER A 152 6.13 1.89 -24.15
N ARG A 153 7.29 2.37 -24.64
CA ARG A 153 8.57 2.23 -23.93
C ARG A 153 8.49 2.82 -22.53
N ALA A 154 7.77 3.94 -22.37
CA ALA A 154 7.53 4.56 -21.07
C ALA A 154 6.70 3.64 -20.16
N GLY A 155 5.60 3.06 -20.65
CA GLY A 155 4.78 2.12 -19.86
C GLY A 155 5.56 0.89 -19.42
N ILE A 156 6.34 0.30 -20.32
CA ILE A 156 7.21 -0.84 -20.01
C ILE A 156 8.25 -0.46 -18.94
N ALA A 157 8.87 0.72 -19.05
CA ALA A 157 9.85 1.19 -18.08
C ALA A 157 9.23 1.43 -16.71
N LEU A 158 8.07 2.09 -16.63
CA LEU A 158 7.36 2.34 -15.37
C LEU A 158 7.00 1.04 -14.65
N VAL A 159 6.41 0.07 -15.36
CA VAL A 159 6.06 -1.23 -14.80
C VAL A 159 7.30 -1.98 -14.31
N ARG A 160 8.38 -2.00 -15.10
CA ARG A 160 9.62 -2.73 -14.73
C ARG A 160 10.31 -2.10 -13.53
N THR A 161 10.46 -0.78 -13.52
CA THR A 161 11.12 -0.06 -12.44
C THR A 161 10.33 -0.19 -11.14
N GLY A 162 9.02 0.08 -11.17
CA GLY A 162 8.17 -0.06 -9.99
C GLY A 162 8.17 -1.49 -9.45
N ARG A 163 8.06 -2.50 -10.32
CA ARG A 163 8.11 -3.91 -9.91
C ARG A 163 9.45 -4.30 -9.30
N ALA A 164 10.57 -3.85 -9.87
CA ALA A 164 11.91 -4.18 -9.36
C ALA A 164 12.12 -3.59 -7.95
N ILE A 165 11.65 -2.37 -7.71
CA ILE A 165 11.71 -1.73 -6.39
C ILE A 165 10.80 -2.46 -5.40
N ILE A 166 9.55 -2.76 -5.76
CA ILE A 166 8.63 -3.53 -4.92
C ILE A 166 9.22 -4.90 -4.57
N ALA A 167 9.88 -5.56 -5.52
CA ALA A 167 10.56 -6.84 -5.29
C ALA A 167 11.67 -6.72 -4.22
N ALA A 168 12.52 -5.69 -4.33
CA ALA A 168 13.56 -5.43 -3.35
C ALA A 168 12.98 -5.12 -1.95
N ILE A 169 11.89 -4.35 -1.89
CA ILE A 169 11.21 -4.01 -0.63
C ILE A 169 10.56 -5.24 0.00
N CYS A 170 9.96 -6.13 -0.79
CA CYS A 170 9.43 -7.40 -0.29
C CYS A 170 10.53 -8.27 0.33
N ILE A 171 11.71 -8.36 -0.30
CA ILE A 171 12.87 -9.07 0.27
C ILE A 171 13.33 -8.40 1.56
N PHE A 172 13.42 -7.08 1.58
CA PHE A 172 13.78 -6.34 2.78
C PHE A 172 12.80 -6.58 3.94
N TYR A 173 11.48 -6.48 3.71
CA TYR A 173 10.46 -6.77 4.73
C TYR A 173 10.46 -8.23 5.16
N ALA A 174 10.78 -9.17 4.27
CA ALA A 174 10.97 -10.57 4.65
C ALA A 174 12.10 -10.73 5.67
N VAL A 175 13.26 -10.09 5.41
CA VAL A 175 14.38 -10.06 6.36
C VAL A 175 13.96 -9.43 7.69
N GLN A 176 13.19 -8.33 7.66
CA GLN A 176 12.66 -7.72 8.88
C GLN A 176 11.82 -8.69 9.72
N HIS A 177 10.93 -9.46 9.10
CA HIS A 177 10.07 -10.41 9.84
C HIS A 177 10.85 -11.60 10.40
N PHE A 178 11.94 -12.02 9.75
CA PHE A 178 12.79 -13.08 10.29
C PHE A 178 13.67 -12.60 11.47
N LEU A 179 14.14 -11.35 11.42
CA LEU A 179 14.98 -10.78 12.47
C LEU A 179 14.19 -10.26 13.67
N PHE A 180 12.95 -9.79 13.44
CA PHE A 180 12.13 -9.15 14.47
C PHE A 180 10.69 -9.71 14.51
N PRO A 181 10.53 -11.01 14.77
CA PRO A 181 9.23 -11.69 14.71
C PRO A 181 8.22 -11.29 15.81
N GLN A 182 8.62 -10.43 16.76
CA GLN A 182 7.74 -9.92 17.81
C GLN A 182 6.79 -8.81 17.34
N PHE A 183 7.13 -8.09 16.27
CA PHE A 183 6.30 -7.02 15.72
C PHE A 183 5.18 -7.57 14.85
N VAL A 184 4.11 -6.79 14.69
CA VAL A 184 3.01 -7.17 13.79
C VAL A 184 3.53 -7.35 12.36
N PRO A 185 3.15 -8.43 11.67
CA PRO A 185 3.67 -8.74 10.35
C PRO A 185 2.89 -8.03 9.24
N GLY A 186 3.51 -7.85 8.08
CA GLY A 186 3.00 -7.03 6.98
C GLY A 186 3.99 -5.92 6.68
N VAL A 187 3.63 -4.66 6.94
CA VAL A 187 4.57 -3.54 7.00
C VAL A 187 5.26 -3.56 8.38
N PRO A 188 6.58 -3.77 8.47
CA PRO A 188 7.29 -4.09 9.72
C PRO A 188 7.52 -2.86 10.63
N LEU A 189 6.44 -2.20 11.03
CA LEU A 189 6.45 -1.03 11.90
C LEU A 189 6.72 -1.41 13.38
N GLU A 190 6.39 -0.53 14.33
CA GLU A 190 6.79 -0.66 15.75
C GLU A 190 5.79 -1.38 16.66
N LYS A 191 4.53 -1.51 16.25
CA LYS A 191 3.49 -2.18 17.04
C LYS A 191 3.83 -3.64 17.28
N LEU A 192 3.76 -4.04 18.54
CA LEU A 192 3.97 -5.42 18.97
C LEU A 192 2.75 -6.29 18.63
N THR A 193 3.01 -7.56 18.35
CA THR A 193 1.92 -8.51 18.18
C THR A 193 1.14 -8.67 19.49
N PRO A 194 -0.19 -8.51 19.50
CA PRO A 194 -0.99 -8.61 20.73
C PRO A 194 -0.85 -9.98 21.41
N SER A 195 -0.93 -10.00 22.74
CA SER A 195 -0.76 -11.20 23.55
C SER A 195 -1.82 -12.29 23.33
N TRP A 196 -2.99 -11.93 22.80
CA TRP A 196 -4.06 -12.87 22.47
C TRP A 196 -3.80 -13.66 21.17
N VAL A 197 -2.83 -13.25 20.36
CA VAL A 197 -2.49 -13.92 19.11
C VAL A 197 -1.67 -15.18 19.42
N PRO A 198 -2.12 -16.37 18.99
CA PRO A 198 -1.36 -17.59 19.20
C PRO A 198 -0.12 -17.61 18.29
N TRP A 199 1.02 -18.05 18.83
CA TRP A 199 2.30 -18.23 18.13
C TRP A 199 2.70 -17.05 17.22
N PRO A 200 2.87 -15.83 17.78
CA PRO A 200 3.09 -14.61 16.99
C PRO A 200 4.33 -14.71 16.09
N HIS A 201 5.37 -15.42 16.55
CA HIS A 201 6.61 -15.62 15.79
C HIS A 201 6.40 -16.49 14.55
N VAL A 202 5.50 -17.49 14.62
CA VAL A 202 5.17 -18.34 13.47
C VAL A 202 4.43 -17.53 12.42
N LEU A 203 3.47 -16.69 12.83
CA LEU A 203 2.77 -15.79 11.92
C LEU A 203 3.75 -14.84 11.22
N ALA A 204 4.67 -14.22 11.96
CA ALA A 204 5.70 -13.37 11.38
C ALA A 204 6.58 -14.11 10.36
N CYS A 205 7.04 -15.32 10.68
CA CYS A 205 7.81 -16.15 9.76
C CYS A 205 7.01 -16.52 8.49
N LEU A 206 5.72 -16.83 8.60
CA LEU A 206 4.87 -17.15 7.44
C LEU A 206 4.70 -15.95 6.51
N ILE A 207 4.45 -14.76 7.06
CA ILE A 207 4.37 -13.53 6.26
C ILE A 207 5.73 -13.19 5.66
N GLY A 208 6.82 -13.32 6.42
CA GLY A 208 8.19 -13.16 5.92
C GLY A 208 8.51 -14.10 4.75
N ALA A 209 8.16 -15.38 4.85
CA ALA A 209 8.34 -16.35 3.78
C ALA A 209 7.52 -16.00 2.53
N SER A 210 6.27 -15.54 2.70
CA SER A 210 5.43 -15.08 1.60
C SER A 210 6.03 -13.86 0.90
N LEU A 211 6.57 -12.89 1.66
CA LEU A 211 7.21 -11.71 1.10
C LEU A 211 8.53 -12.05 0.38
N LEU A 212 9.32 -13.00 0.91
CA LEU A 212 10.53 -13.48 0.24
C LEU A 212 10.17 -14.16 -1.09
N PHE A 213 9.16 -15.04 -1.07
CA PHE A 213 8.62 -15.67 -2.26
C PHE A 213 8.15 -14.63 -3.29
N CYS A 214 7.44 -13.59 -2.84
CA CYS A 214 7.01 -12.50 -3.70
C CYS A 214 8.18 -11.76 -4.33
N GLY A 215 9.13 -11.32 -3.52
CA GLY A 215 10.28 -10.56 -3.96
C GLY A 215 11.11 -11.30 -5.00
N VAL A 216 11.43 -12.57 -4.76
CA VAL A 216 12.12 -13.41 -5.75
C VAL A 216 11.25 -13.66 -6.99
N GLY A 217 9.96 -13.97 -6.78
CA GLY A 217 9.02 -14.28 -7.86
C GLY A 217 8.75 -13.10 -8.80
N LEU A 218 8.76 -11.86 -8.30
CA LEU A 218 8.59 -10.64 -9.11
C LEU A 218 9.77 -10.38 -10.06
N LEU A 219 10.94 -10.99 -9.80
CA LEU A 219 12.11 -10.90 -10.68
C LEU A 219 12.12 -11.99 -11.76
N ILE A 220 11.26 -13.01 -11.65
CA ILE A 220 11.18 -14.14 -12.58
C ILE A 220 9.94 -13.98 -13.47
N PRO A 221 10.09 -13.71 -14.78
CA PRO A 221 8.94 -13.35 -15.66
C PRO A 221 7.76 -14.32 -15.62
N ARG A 222 8.04 -15.63 -15.49
CA ARG A 222 7.01 -16.69 -15.44
C ARG A 222 6.28 -16.75 -14.10
N ALA A 223 6.87 -16.23 -13.02
CA ALA A 223 6.34 -16.31 -11.66
C ALA A 223 5.63 -15.01 -11.22
N VAL A 224 5.91 -13.86 -11.86
CA VAL A 224 5.39 -12.52 -11.48
C VAL A 224 3.93 -12.53 -11.06
N ARG A 225 3.04 -13.05 -11.92
CA ARG A 225 1.59 -12.99 -11.69
C ARG A 225 1.15 -13.83 -10.50
N ILE A 226 1.72 -15.04 -10.37
CA ILE A 226 1.40 -15.97 -9.27
C ILE A 226 1.96 -15.43 -7.96
N ALA A 227 3.20 -14.93 -7.97
CA ALA A 227 3.87 -14.34 -6.82
C ALA A 227 3.10 -13.14 -6.25
N ALA A 228 2.74 -12.19 -7.13
CA ALA A 228 1.94 -11.02 -6.79
C ALA A 228 0.54 -11.39 -6.30
N ALA A 229 -0.18 -12.26 -7.02
CA ALA A 229 -1.55 -12.63 -6.68
C ALA A 229 -1.64 -13.38 -5.34
N SER A 230 -0.78 -14.38 -5.13
CA SER A 230 -0.78 -15.17 -3.89
C SER A 230 -0.36 -14.34 -2.68
N THR A 231 0.73 -13.58 -2.78
CA THR A 231 1.21 -12.76 -1.66
C THR A 231 0.28 -11.59 -1.38
N GLY A 232 -0.22 -10.92 -2.42
CA GLY A 232 -1.23 -9.88 -2.27
C GLY A 232 -2.51 -10.41 -1.61
N ALA A 233 -2.97 -11.61 -1.97
CA ALA A 233 -4.10 -12.25 -1.29
C ALA A 233 -3.80 -12.54 0.19
N VAL A 234 -2.60 -13.06 0.51
CA VAL A 234 -2.17 -13.28 1.90
C VAL A 234 -2.18 -11.97 2.69
N LEU A 235 -1.69 -10.87 2.12
CA LEU A 235 -1.69 -9.56 2.78
C LEU A 235 -3.11 -8.99 2.94
N VAL A 236 -4.01 -9.16 1.97
CA VAL A 236 -5.43 -8.79 2.12
C VAL A 236 -6.09 -9.60 3.25
N LEU A 237 -5.85 -10.92 3.30
CA LEU A 237 -6.36 -11.76 4.38
C LEU A 237 -5.78 -11.34 5.72
N LEU A 238 -4.50 -10.98 5.78
CA LEU A 238 -3.86 -10.43 6.98
C LEU A 238 -4.56 -9.12 7.40
N THR A 239 -4.82 -8.19 6.48
CA THR A 239 -5.59 -6.98 6.79
C THR A 239 -6.96 -7.31 7.40
N LEU A 240 -7.73 -8.20 6.77
CA LEU A 240 -9.11 -8.49 7.16
C LEU A 240 -9.22 -9.31 8.46
N PHE A 241 -8.34 -10.29 8.66
CA PHE A 241 -8.46 -11.27 9.75
C PHE A 241 -7.49 -11.01 10.90
N PHE A 242 -6.52 -10.12 10.75
CA PHE A 242 -5.58 -9.77 11.80
C PHE A 242 -5.71 -8.29 12.18
N TYR A 243 -5.57 -7.37 11.22
CA TYR A 243 -5.56 -5.94 11.51
C TYR A 243 -6.93 -5.35 11.82
N VAL A 244 -8.00 -5.77 11.13
CA VAL A 244 -9.36 -5.33 11.48
C VAL A 244 -9.73 -5.76 12.91
N PRO A 245 -9.50 -7.02 13.35
CA PRO A 245 -9.68 -7.39 14.76
C PRO A 245 -8.86 -6.57 15.74
N ILE A 246 -7.57 -6.31 15.47
CA ILE A 246 -6.73 -5.42 16.30
C ILE A 246 -7.39 -4.05 16.44
N PHE A 247 -7.77 -3.43 15.32
CA PHE A 247 -8.45 -2.15 15.34
C PHE A 247 -9.76 -2.19 16.14
N VAL A 248 -10.60 -3.22 15.97
CA VAL A 248 -11.86 -3.36 16.73
C VAL A 248 -11.60 -3.45 18.24
N THR A 249 -10.54 -4.12 18.67
CA THR A 249 -10.18 -4.17 20.10
C THR A 249 -9.69 -2.83 20.64
N GLU A 250 -9.11 -1.98 19.78
CA GLU A 250 -8.51 -0.70 20.15
C GLU A 250 -9.43 0.50 19.86
N MET A 251 -10.59 0.31 19.23
CA MET A 251 -11.42 1.41 18.68
C MET A 251 -11.95 2.41 19.71
N HIS A 252 -12.02 2.02 20.98
CA HIS A 252 -12.43 2.87 22.10
C HIS A 252 -11.26 3.34 22.98
N THR A 253 -10.02 3.14 22.50
CA THR A 253 -8.80 3.53 23.18
C THR A 253 -8.10 4.66 22.41
N PRO A 254 -7.12 5.37 23.02
CA PRO A 254 -6.29 6.33 22.31
C PRO A 254 -5.53 5.74 21.10
N LEU A 255 -5.40 4.41 21.01
CA LEU A 255 -4.74 3.70 19.93
C LEU A 255 -5.64 3.47 18.70
N ALA A 256 -6.90 3.92 18.72
CA ALA A 256 -7.85 3.71 17.63
C ALA A 256 -7.33 4.23 16.27
N LEU A 257 -6.67 5.40 16.27
CA LEU A 257 -6.08 5.98 15.05
C LEU A 257 -4.92 5.14 14.54
N GLU A 258 -4.01 4.75 15.43
CA GLU A 258 -2.88 3.87 15.10
C GLU A 258 -3.37 2.54 14.49
N GLY A 259 -4.32 1.86 15.15
CA GLY A 259 -4.90 0.62 14.66
C GLY A 259 -5.54 0.77 13.27
N MET A 260 -6.19 1.91 13.00
CA MET A 260 -6.73 2.23 11.67
C MET A 260 -5.61 2.40 10.62
N ASN A 261 -4.52 3.06 11.00
CA ASN A 261 -3.39 3.30 10.11
C ASN A 261 -2.70 1.99 9.73
N TYR A 262 -2.61 1.03 10.66
CA TYR A 262 -2.13 -0.32 10.35
C TYR A 262 -3.04 -1.09 9.37
N VAL A 263 -4.37 -0.92 9.45
CA VAL A 263 -5.30 -1.48 8.46
C VAL A 263 -5.04 -0.85 7.09
N GLY A 264 -4.95 0.49 7.04
CA GLY A 264 -4.70 1.25 5.81
C GLY A 264 -3.35 0.90 5.16
N ASP A 265 -2.27 0.94 5.92
CA ASP A 265 -0.89 0.68 5.47
C ASP A 265 -0.76 -0.73 4.91
N THR A 266 -1.27 -1.73 5.64
CA THR A 266 -1.18 -3.12 5.21
C THR A 266 -2.03 -3.37 3.97
N LEU A 267 -3.23 -2.77 3.88
CA LEU A 267 -4.08 -2.90 2.71
C LEU A 267 -3.47 -2.22 1.48
N LEU A 268 -2.89 -1.04 1.64
CA LEU A 268 -2.22 -0.31 0.57
C LEU A 268 -0.97 -1.06 0.09
N PHE A 269 -0.24 -1.70 1.00
CA PHE A 269 0.87 -2.57 0.65
C PHE A 269 0.40 -3.84 -0.07
N ALA A 270 -0.71 -4.45 0.37
CA ALA A 270 -1.32 -5.57 -0.33
C ALA A 270 -1.71 -5.19 -1.76
N ALA A 271 -2.33 -4.03 -1.94
CA ALA A 271 -2.68 -3.49 -3.24
C ALA A 271 -1.43 -3.24 -4.11
N THR A 272 -0.37 -2.64 -3.55
CA THR A 272 0.92 -2.44 -4.21
C THR A 272 1.51 -3.76 -4.73
N VAL A 273 1.48 -4.82 -3.92
CA VAL A 273 1.95 -6.15 -4.33
C VAL A 273 1.08 -6.75 -5.44
N LEU A 274 -0.24 -6.58 -5.39
CA LEU A 274 -1.13 -7.00 -6.48
C LEU A 274 -0.85 -6.23 -7.78
N LEU A 275 -0.66 -4.91 -7.69
CA LEU A 275 -0.35 -4.06 -8.84
C LEU A 275 0.97 -4.47 -9.50
N ALA A 276 1.99 -4.86 -8.72
CA ALA A 276 3.27 -5.35 -9.24
C ALA A 276 3.11 -6.54 -10.21
N GLY A 277 2.01 -7.30 -10.11
CA GLY A 277 1.66 -8.39 -11.02
C GLY A 277 1.11 -7.95 -12.38
N LEU A 278 0.73 -6.68 -12.56
CA LEU A 278 0.20 -6.14 -13.80
C LEU A 278 1.28 -5.97 -14.87
N GLY A 279 0.88 -6.09 -16.14
CA GLY A 279 1.69 -5.74 -17.31
C GLY A 279 1.07 -4.58 -18.09
N THR A 280 1.66 -4.22 -19.23
CA THR A 280 1.07 -3.23 -20.14
C THR A 280 -0.14 -3.83 -20.89
N GLU A 281 -1.29 -3.13 -20.90
CA GLU A 281 -2.54 -3.60 -21.51
C GLU A 281 -2.70 -3.21 -22.99
N ASN A 282 -3.53 -3.97 -23.72
CA ASN A 282 -3.95 -3.63 -25.10
C ASN A 282 -5.18 -2.72 -25.03
N PRO A 283 -5.17 -1.51 -25.62
CA PRO A 283 -6.32 -0.60 -25.58
C PRO A 283 -7.58 -1.19 -26.25
N ALA A 284 -7.44 -2.23 -27.09
CA ALA A 284 -8.52 -2.85 -27.85
C ALA A 284 -9.48 -3.77 -27.06
N SER A 285 -9.38 -3.86 -25.73
CA SER A 285 -10.27 -4.73 -24.92
C SER A 285 -11.25 -3.98 -24.01
N SER A 286 -11.35 -2.66 -24.17
CA SER A 286 -12.18 -1.78 -23.34
C SER A 286 -13.16 -0.89 -24.13
N THR A 287 -13.76 -1.46 -25.17
CA THR A 287 -15.02 -0.96 -25.75
C THR A 287 -16.16 -1.85 -25.32
#